data_AF-A0A1J7C6C4-F1
#
_entry.id   AF-A0A1J7C6C4-F1
#
_cell.length_a   1.000
_cell.length_b   1.000
_cell.length_c   1.000
_cell.angle_alpha   90.00
_cell.angle_beta   90.00
_cell.angle_gamma   90.00
#
_symmetry.space_group_name_H-M   'P 1'
#
loop_
_entity.id
_entity.type
_entity.pdbx_description
1 polymer ?
#
loop_
_entity_poly.entity_id
_entity_poly.type
_entity_poly.pdbx_seq_one_letter_code
_entity_poly.pdbx_strand_id
1 'polypeptide(L)'
;MADTTIKISEEARDRLRQLADERGISIRALVETLATTTPTEAERRAAVERNLTHVAAANGVRLTEADLERGRKAKASLSSLAERR
;
A
#
# COMPACT_ATOMS: atom_id res chain seq x y z
N MET A 1 -22.32 10.44 12.45
CA MET A 1 -21.87 9.79 11.19
C MET A 1 -22.64 8.49 11.07
N ALA A 2 -23.19 8.17 9.90
CA ALA A 2 -24.00 6.96 9.72
C ALA A 2 -23.08 5.74 9.65
N ASP A 3 -23.39 4.71 10.44
CA ASP A 3 -22.70 3.43 10.35
C ASP A 3 -23.06 2.76 9.02
N THR A 4 -22.03 2.28 8.31
CA THR A 4 -22.19 1.61 7.02
C THR A 4 -21.92 0.12 7.20
N THR A 5 -22.85 -0.72 6.76
CA THR A 5 -22.71 -2.18 6.80
C THR A 5 -22.12 -2.68 5.48
N ILE A 6 -21.00 -3.39 5.56
CA ILE A 6 -20.34 -4.03 4.42
C ILE A 6 -20.50 -5.55 4.55
N LYS A 7 -20.99 -6.22 3.51
CA LYS A 7 -21.04 -7.68 3.45
C LYS A 7 -19.70 -8.22 2.97
N ILE A 8 -19.15 -9.18 3.71
CA ILE A 8 -17.88 -9.86 3.40
C ILE A 8 -18.03 -11.37 3.67
N SER A 9 -17.12 -12.18 3.14
CA SER A 9 -17.06 -13.61 3.47
C SER A 9 -16.62 -13.83 4.92
N GLU A 10 -16.96 -14.99 5.49
CA GLU A 10 -16.51 -15.39 6.82
C GLU A 10 -14.98 -15.46 6.90
N GLU A 11 -14.33 -16.00 5.86
CA GLU A 11 -12.88 -16.05 5.74
C GLU A 11 -12.24 -14.66 5.81
N ALA A 12 -12.79 -13.67 5.09
CA ALA A 12 -12.29 -12.31 5.13
C ALA A 12 -12.48 -11.67 6.52
N ARG A 13 -13.63 -11.90 7.17
CA ARG A 13 -13.89 -11.44 8.54
C ARG A 13 -12.88 -12.02 9.53
N ASP A 14 -12.61 -13.32 9.44
CA ASP A 14 -11.74 -14.01 10.39
C ASP A 14 -10.27 -13.61 10.19
N ARG A 15 -9.85 -13.37 8.93
CA ARG A 15 -8.54 -12.79 8.64
C ARG A 15 -8.41 -11.35 9.15
N LEU A 16 -9.45 -10.52 8.99
CA LEU A 16 -9.46 -9.17 9.56
C LEU A 16 -9.40 -9.18 11.08
N ARG A 17 -10.05 -10.16 11.73
CA ARG A 17 -9.96 -10.34 13.19
C ARG A 17 -8.53 -10.60 13.64
N GLN A 18 -7.86 -11.57 13.02
CA GLN A 18 -6.45 -11.88 13.33
C GLN A 18 -5.54 -10.65 13.17
N LEU A 19 -5.67 -9.93 12.05
CA LEU A 19 -4.87 -8.73 11.79
C LEU A 19 -5.15 -7.59 12.78
N ALA A 20 -6.39 -7.47 13.25
CA ALA A 20 -6.78 -6.46 14.23
C ALA A 20 -6.23 -6.81 15.62
N ASP A 21 -6.31 -8.09 16.01
CA ASP A 21 -5.80 -8.61 17.28
C ASP A 21 -4.27 -8.46 17.37
N GLU A 22 -3.53 -8.80 16.31
CA GLU A 22 -2.06 -8.59 16.22
C GLU A 22 -1.65 -7.13 16.42
N ARG A 23 -2.52 -6.20 16.01
CA ARG A 23 -2.30 -4.74 16.09
C ARG A 23 -2.90 -4.12 17.35
N GLY A 24 -3.62 -4.88 18.18
CA GLY A 24 -4.30 -4.39 19.36
C GLY A 24 -5.41 -3.36 19.06
N ILE A 25 -6.03 -3.44 17.88
CA ILE A 25 -7.10 -2.51 17.45
C ILE A 25 -8.38 -3.27 17.10
N SER A 26 -9.49 -2.55 16.93
CA SER A 26 -10.75 -3.17 16.48
C SER A 26 -10.74 -3.41 14.96
N ILE A 27 -11.55 -4.37 14.48
CA ILE A 27 -11.76 -4.60 13.03
C ILE A 27 -12.22 -3.31 12.34
N ARG A 28 -13.10 -2.53 12.99
CA ARG A 28 -13.56 -1.25 12.47
C ARG A 28 -12.39 -0.29 12.26
N ALA A 29 -11.55 -0.10 13.28
CA ALA A 29 -10.39 0.78 13.19
C ALA A 29 -9.39 0.29 12.13
N LEU A 30 -9.22 -1.03 11.98
CA LEU A 30 -8.40 -1.62 10.93
C LEU A 30 -8.96 -1.28 9.54
N VAL A 31 -10.26 -1.46 9.31
CA VAL A 31 -10.91 -1.16 8.02
C VAL A 31 -10.84 0.33 7.70
N GLU A 32 -11.11 1.20 8.67
CA GLU A 32 -10.98 2.66 8.50
C GLU A 32 -9.53 3.06 8.19
N THR A 33 -8.56 2.44 8.86
CA THR A 33 -7.13 2.65 8.55
C THR A 33 -6.84 2.21 7.12
N LEU A 34 -7.22 0.99 6.74
CA LEU A 34 -6.98 0.49 5.39
C LEU A 34 -7.62 1.39 4.33
N ALA A 35 -8.85 1.85 4.55
CA ALA A 35 -9.54 2.73 3.61
C ALA A 35 -8.88 4.11 3.47
N THR A 36 -8.28 4.64 4.53
CA THR A 36 -7.64 5.96 4.53
C THR A 36 -6.17 5.93 4.13
N THR A 37 -5.47 4.81 4.37
CA THR A 37 -4.04 4.69 4.09
C THR A 37 -3.73 3.98 2.77
N THR A 38 -4.67 3.23 2.21
CA THR A 38 -4.44 2.52 0.94
C THR A 38 -4.77 3.48 -0.20
N PRO A 39 -3.77 3.99 -0.94
CA PRO A 39 -4.06 4.88 -2.05
C PRO A 39 -4.78 4.12 -3.16
N THR A 40 -5.63 4.83 -3.88
CA THR A 40 -6.20 4.37 -5.15
C THR A 40 -5.13 4.38 -6.26
N GLU A 41 -5.42 3.75 -7.40
CA GLU A 41 -4.53 3.78 -8.57
C GLU A 41 -4.30 5.20 -9.11
N ALA A 42 -5.32 6.05 -9.06
CA ALA A 42 -5.19 7.45 -9.48
C ALA A 42 -4.25 8.22 -8.55
N GLU A 43 -4.42 8.06 -7.23
CA GLU A 43 -3.55 8.69 -6.24
C GLU A 43 -2.13 8.15 -6.29
N ARG A 44 -1.96 6.84 -6.54
CA ARG A 44 -0.64 6.24 -6.78
C ARG A 44 0.07 6.88 -7.97
N ARG A 45 -0.62 7.03 -9.11
CA ARG A 45 -0.04 7.69 -10.29
C ARG A 45 0.36 9.14 -10.01
N ALA A 46 -0.53 9.92 -9.39
CA ALA A 46 -0.22 11.29 -9.01
C ALA A 46 0.95 11.37 -8.02
N ALA A 47 1.07 10.42 -7.09
CA ALA A 47 2.20 10.35 -6.18
C ALA A 47 3.51 10.04 -6.91
N VAL A 48 3.50 9.13 -7.90
CA VAL A 48 4.69 8.83 -8.73
C VAL A 48 5.16 10.09 -9.46
N GLU A 49 4.28 10.84 -10.10
CA GLU A 49 4.63 12.07 -10.82
C GLU A 49 5.25 13.13 -9.90
N ARG A 50 4.65 13.33 -8.71
CA ARG A 50 5.21 14.23 -7.69
C ARG A 50 6.59 13.76 -7.23
N ASN A 51 6.75 12.47 -6.98
CA ASN A 51 8.01 11.89 -6.53
C ASN A 51 9.10 11.99 -7.60
N LEU A 52 8.78 11.76 -8.88
CA LEU A 52 9.70 11.94 -10.00
C LEU A 52 10.20 13.38 -10.09
N THR A 53 9.27 14.34 -9.96
CA THR A 53 9.61 15.77 -9.94
C THR A 53 10.52 16.11 -8.76
N HIS A 54 10.20 15.58 -7.58
CA HIS A 54 11.02 15.77 -6.38
C HIS A 54 12.40 15.16 -6.53
N VAL A 55 12.53 13.92 -7.03
CA VAL A 55 13.82 13.25 -7.25
C VAL A 55 14.68 14.04 -8.23
N ALA A 56 14.08 14.54 -9.32
CA ALA A 56 14.79 15.38 -10.29
C ALA A 56 15.29 16.68 -9.66
N ALA A 57 14.46 17.34 -8.83
CA ALA A 57 14.84 18.57 -8.15
C ALA A 57 15.91 18.35 -7.07
N ALA A 58 15.76 17.30 -6.25
CA ALA A 58 16.61 17.05 -5.10
C ALA A 58 17.95 16.37 -5.45
N ASN A 59 17.97 15.51 -6.47
CA ASN A 59 19.14 14.69 -6.81
C ASN A 59 19.72 15.04 -8.19
N GLY A 60 19.07 15.90 -8.98
CA GLY A 60 19.49 16.21 -10.35
C GLY A 60 19.30 15.06 -11.34
N VAL A 61 18.67 13.95 -10.93
CA VAL A 61 18.49 12.75 -11.75
C VAL A 61 17.05 12.65 -12.23
N ARG A 62 16.86 12.51 -13.55
CA ARG A 62 15.55 12.21 -14.14
C ARG A 62 15.43 10.71 -14.35
N LEU A 63 14.48 10.08 -13.67
CA LEU A 63 14.17 8.67 -13.86
C LEU A 63 13.23 8.50 -15.06
N THR A 64 13.55 7.52 -15.90
CA THR A 64 12.73 7.08 -17.01
C THR A 64 11.79 5.96 -16.59
N GLU A 65 10.79 5.65 -17.42
CA GLU A 65 9.89 4.51 -17.16
C GLU A 65 10.66 3.18 -17.08
N ALA A 66 11.73 3.03 -17.87
CA ALA A 66 12.60 1.85 -17.79
C ALA A 66 13.32 1.75 -16.44
N ASP A 67 13.68 2.87 -15.81
CA ASP A 67 14.30 2.89 -14.48
C ASP A 67 13.29 2.50 -13.40
N LEU A 68 12.06 3.02 -13.50
CA LEU A 68 10.96 2.64 -12.62
C LEU A 68 10.64 1.15 -12.71
N GLU A 69 10.63 0.60 -13.93
CA GLU A 69 10.39 -0.84 -14.12
C GLU A 69 11.51 -1.70 -13.52
N ARG A 70 12.78 -1.31 -13.70
CA ARG A 70 13.89 -2.00 -13.03
C ARG A 70 13.77 -1.90 -11.51
N GLY A 71 13.37 -0.75 -10.98
CA GLY A 71 13.11 -0.55 -9.55
C GLY A 71 11.99 -1.46 -9.03
N ARG A 72 10.87 -1.58 -9.77
CA ARG A 72 9.75 -2.48 -9.42
C ARG A 72 10.20 -3.94 -9.36
N LYS A 73 10.97 -4.40 -10.36
CA LYS A 73 11.52 -5.76 -10.39
C LYS A 73 12.47 -6.02 -9.21
N ALA A 74 13.38 -5.08 -8.94
CA ALA A 74 14.30 -5.19 -7.80
C ALA A 74 13.54 -5.27 -6.47
N LYS A 75 12.52 -4.44 -6.27
CA LYS A 75 11.66 -4.50 -5.08
C LYS A 75 10.97 -5.86 -4.93
N ALA A 76 10.39 -6.39 -6.00
CA ALA A 76 9.72 -7.69 -5.97
C ALA A 76 10.69 -8.82 -5.60
N SER A 77 11.90 -8.82 -6.17
CA SER A 77 12.95 -9.78 -5.81
C SER A 77 13.32 -9.69 -4.32
N LEU A 78 13.49 -8.47 -3.78
CA LEU A 78 13.80 -8.28 -2.36
C LEU A 78 12.68 -8.78 -1.44
N SER A 79 11.41 -8.50 -1.76
CA SER A 79 10.27 -9.01 -0.99
C SER A 79 10.25 -10.53 -0.96
N SER A 80 10.44 -11.19 -2.11
CA SER A 80 10.49 -12.65 -2.17
C SER A 80 11.66 -13.28 -1.39
N LEU A 81 12.76 -12.54 -1.18
CA LEU A 81 13.86 -13.00 -0.34
C LEU A 81 13.54 -12.86 1.15
N ALA A 82 12.79 -11.82 1.53
CA ALA A 82 12.36 -11.61 2.91
C ALA A 82 11.36 -12.67 3.38
N GLU A 83 10.47 -13.13 2.50
CA GLU A 83 9.47 -14.18 2.79
C GLU A 83 10.07 -15.59 2.93
N ARG A 84 11.34 -15.79 2.51
CA ARG A 84 12.05 -17.07 2.62
C ARG A 84 12.85 -17.22 3.91
N ARG A 85 12.89 -16.18 4.75
CA ARG A 85 13.62 -16.13 6.02
C ARG A 85 12.69 -16.34 7.19
#